data_AF-A0A3P7AR21-F1
#
_entry.id   AF-A0A3P7AR21-F1
#
_cell.length_a   1.000
_cell.length_b   1.000
_cell.length_c   1.000
_cell.angle_alpha   90.00
_cell.angle_beta   90.00
_cell.angle_gamma   90.00
#
_symmetry.space_group_name_H-M   'P 1'
#
loop_
_entity.id
_entity.type
_entity.pdbx_description
1 polymer ?
#
loop_
_entity_poly.entity_id
_entity_poly.type
_entity_poly.pdbx_seq_one_letter_code
_entity_poly.pdbx_strand_id
1 'polypeptide(L)'
;MASLHEGSKGTQACINAANTVSGIIGDLDTTILFATSGSLNVTGEQRDFNEHRVAIIKTAKALVEDTKALVAGAASNQEQLAVAAQNAVRTIVNLSDAVKNGAGSLPSSNSEAQVLVIHAVRDVAASLSALIQATKNASGRSLHDPAMGHLKEAAKTMVSNVTSLLKIVKTVEDKAQQGTRALEAAIDAIGIEIK
;
A
#
# COMPACT_ATOMS: atom_id res chain seq x y z
N MET A 1 36.86 -9.37 4.40
CA MET A 1 35.41 -9.60 4.13
C MET A 1 34.54 -8.35 4.30
N ALA A 2 34.99 -7.29 4.99
CA ALA A 2 34.23 -6.03 5.14
C ALA A 2 34.11 -5.19 3.84
N SER A 3 35.13 -5.19 2.98
CA SER A 3 35.17 -4.39 1.74
C SER A 3 34.21 -4.83 0.64
N LEU A 4 33.82 -6.12 0.61
CA LEU A 4 32.81 -6.63 -0.32
C LEU A 4 31.39 -6.18 0.07
N HIS A 5 31.14 -5.95 1.38
CA HIS A 5 29.82 -5.57 1.88
C HIS A 5 29.49 -4.10 1.61
N GLU A 6 30.50 -3.22 1.56
CA GLU A 6 30.32 -1.80 1.19
C GLU A 6 29.95 -1.64 -0.29
N GLY A 7 30.52 -2.47 -1.18
CA GLY A 7 30.25 -2.42 -2.62
C GLY A 7 28.85 -2.89 -3.04
N SER A 8 28.12 -3.59 -2.16
CA SER A 8 26.79 -4.16 -2.47
C SER A 8 25.73 -3.89 -1.40
N LYS A 9 25.96 -2.92 -0.51
CA LYS A 9 25.03 -2.61 0.61
C LYS A 9 23.61 -2.30 0.14
N GLY A 10 23.48 -1.51 -0.93
CA GLY A 10 22.20 -1.12 -1.51
C GLY A 10 21.45 -2.30 -2.14
N THR A 11 22.14 -3.10 -2.93
CA THR A 11 21.53 -4.30 -3.54
C THR A 11 21.16 -5.35 -2.51
N GLN A 12 21.92 -5.49 -1.42
CA GLN A 12 21.55 -6.35 -0.30
C GLN A 12 20.31 -5.82 0.44
N ALA A 13 20.20 -4.50 0.64
CA ALA A 13 18.99 -3.90 1.20
C ALA A 13 17.77 -4.17 0.31
N CYS A 14 17.90 -4.12 -1.02
CA CYS A 14 16.83 -4.50 -1.94
C CYS A 14 16.41 -5.97 -1.80
N ILE A 15 17.36 -6.90 -1.60
CA ILE A 15 17.05 -8.32 -1.37
C ILE A 15 16.23 -8.50 -0.10
N ASN A 16 16.69 -7.89 1.00
CA ASN A 16 15.97 -7.96 2.28
C ASN A 16 14.58 -7.31 2.17
N ALA A 17 14.50 -6.18 1.47
CA ALA A 17 13.25 -5.48 1.23
C ALA A 17 12.25 -6.33 0.44
N ALA A 18 12.69 -7.00 -0.63
CA ALA A 18 11.84 -7.89 -1.42
C ALA A 18 11.26 -9.03 -0.56
N ASN A 19 12.08 -9.65 0.30
CA ASN A 19 11.63 -10.71 1.21
C ASN A 19 10.57 -10.21 2.20
N THR A 20 10.79 -9.03 2.80
CA THR A 20 9.81 -8.43 3.70
C THR A 20 8.49 -8.14 2.97
N VAL A 21 8.56 -7.57 1.76
CA VAL A 21 7.36 -7.28 0.96
C VAL A 21 6.62 -8.57 0.56
N SER A 22 7.32 -9.66 0.26
CA SER A 22 6.69 -10.96 0.03
C SER A 22 5.93 -11.47 1.27
N GLY A 23 6.48 -11.27 2.47
CA GLY A 23 5.77 -11.57 3.71
C GLY A 23 4.49 -10.75 3.88
N ILE A 24 4.55 -9.45 3.57
CA ILE A 24 3.38 -8.55 3.59
C ILE A 24 2.31 -9.01 2.59
N ILE A 25 2.71 -9.42 1.37
CA ILE A 25 1.76 -9.93 0.38
C ILE A 25 1.03 -11.18 0.91
N GLY A 26 1.75 -12.11 1.55
CA GLY A 26 1.13 -13.29 2.15
C GLY A 26 0.16 -12.98 3.31
N ASP A 27 0.50 -11.99 4.14
CA ASP A 27 -0.38 -11.47 5.19
C ASP A 27 -1.65 -10.82 4.61
N LEU A 28 -1.51 -10.04 3.54
CA LEU A 28 -2.63 -9.43 2.83
C LEU A 28 -3.50 -10.48 2.14
N ASP A 29 -2.92 -11.49 1.49
CA ASP A 29 -3.67 -12.60 0.88
C ASP A 29 -4.49 -13.36 1.95
N THR A 30 -3.93 -13.55 3.14
CA THR A 30 -4.64 -14.14 4.30
C THR A 30 -5.76 -13.21 4.78
N THR A 31 -5.52 -11.91 4.84
CA THR A 31 -6.54 -10.92 5.24
C THR A 31 -7.69 -10.87 4.23
N ILE A 32 -7.39 -10.97 2.92
CA ILE A 32 -8.40 -11.06 1.85
C ILE A 32 -9.28 -12.30 2.06
N LEU A 33 -8.69 -13.44 2.43
CA LEU A 33 -9.45 -14.65 2.72
C LEU A 33 -10.46 -14.42 3.85
N PHE A 34 -10.04 -13.81 4.97
CA PHE A 34 -10.94 -13.49 6.09
C PHE A 34 -12.03 -12.49 5.73
N ALA A 35 -11.71 -11.47 4.91
CA ALA A 35 -12.69 -10.50 4.43
C ALA A 35 -13.73 -11.19 3.53
N THR A 36 -13.28 -12.07 2.65
CA THR A 36 -14.15 -12.82 1.72
C THR A 36 -15.10 -13.75 2.47
N SER A 37 -14.66 -14.38 3.56
CA SER A 37 -15.51 -15.22 4.41
C SER A 37 -16.38 -14.42 5.40
N GLY A 38 -16.33 -13.08 5.37
CA GLY A 38 -17.08 -12.22 6.29
C GLY A 38 -16.62 -12.33 7.76
N SER A 39 -15.44 -12.89 8.00
CA SER A 39 -14.87 -13.14 9.33
C SER A 39 -13.70 -12.20 9.65
N LEU A 40 -13.53 -11.12 8.87
CA LEU A 40 -12.55 -10.07 9.15
C LEU A 40 -12.99 -9.29 10.39
N ASN A 41 -12.52 -9.74 11.55
CA ASN A 41 -12.70 -9.05 12.82
C ASN A 41 -11.39 -8.36 13.19
N VAL A 42 -11.35 -7.03 13.11
CA VAL A 42 -10.23 -6.27 13.66
C VAL A 42 -10.58 -5.86 15.08
N THR A 43 -9.83 -6.40 16.04
CA THR A 43 -9.93 -6.08 17.46
C THR A 43 -9.31 -4.70 17.69
N GLY A 44 -10.10 -3.63 17.53
CA GLY A 44 -9.64 -2.27 17.76
C GLY A 44 -10.77 -1.36 18.28
N GLU A 45 -10.42 -0.43 19.17
CA GLU A 45 -11.35 0.56 19.74
C GLU A 45 -11.74 1.64 18.70
N GLN A 46 -10.91 1.86 17.68
CA GLN A 46 -11.20 2.78 16.57
C GLN A 46 -12.02 2.08 15.49
N ARG A 47 -13.29 2.48 15.40
CA ARG A 47 -14.28 1.93 14.47
C ARG A 47 -14.58 2.86 13.27
N ASP A 48 -13.84 3.95 13.09
CA ASP A 48 -14.09 4.90 12.00
C ASP A 48 -13.06 4.77 10.86
N PHE A 49 -13.57 4.39 9.68
CA PHE A 49 -12.81 4.35 8.43
C PHE A 49 -12.15 5.69 8.09
N ASN A 50 -12.76 6.82 8.47
CA ASN A 50 -12.24 8.15 8.16
C ASN A 50 -10.90 8.44 8.85
N GLU A 51 -10.71 7.95 10.07
CA GLU A 51 -9.45 8.13 10.80
C GLU A 51 -8.32 7.35 10.10
N HIS A 52 -8.60 6.09 9.74
CA HIS A 52 -7.64 5.24 9.01
C HIS A 52 -7.36 5.78 7.61
N ARG A 53 -8.36 6.34 6.92
CA ARG A 53 -8.22 6.95 5.59
C ARG A 53 -7.14 8.02 5.55
N VAL A 54 -7.06 8.90 6.55
CA VAL A 54 -6.04 9.96 6.58
C VAL A 54 -4.64 9.34 6.60
N ALA A 55 -4.44 8.28 7.40
CA ALA A 55 -3.19 7.53 7.44
C ALA A 55 -2.88 6.84 6.10
N ILE A 56 -3.88 6.21 5.46
CA ILE A 56 -3.74 5.56 4.15
C ILE A 56 -3.30 6.57 3.09
N ILE A 57 -3.97 7.72 2.99
CA ILE A 57 -3.63 8.74 1.98
C ILE A 57 -2.22 9.29 2.22
N LYS A 58 -1.87 9.57 3.47
CA LYS A 58 -0.54 10.09 3.83
C LYS A 58 0.57 9.11 3.48
N THR A 59 0.41 7.83 3.83
CA THR A 59 1.40 6.78 3.58
C THR A 59 1.50 6.43 2.10
N ALA A 60 0.38 6.37 1.38
CA ALA A 60 0.35 6.19 -0.07
C ALA A 60 1.12 7.29 -0.81
N LYS A 61 0.97 8.56 -0.41
CA LYS A 61 1.76 9.68 -0.97
C LYS A 61 3.24 9.55 -0.66
N ALA A 62 3.61 9.17 0.57
CA ALA A 62 5.01 8.91 0.92
C ALA A 62 5.61 7.81 0.03
N LEU A 63 4.83 6.78 -0.31
CA LEU A 63 5.29 5.68 -1.16
C LEU A 63 5.57 6.10 -2.61
N VAL A 64 4.88 7.15 -3.11
CA VAL A 64 5.22 7.78 -4.41
C VAL A 64 6.57 8.47 -4.34
N GLU A 65 6.91 9.12 -3.23
CA GLU A 65 8.22 9.73 -3.04
C GLU A 65 9.32 8.67 -2.87
N ASP A 66 9.04 7.58 -2.14
CA ASP A 66 9.95 6.43 -2.02
C ASP A 66 10.21 5.78 -3.39
N THR A 67 9.19 5.72 -4.26
CA THR A 67 9.34 5.23 -5.65
C THR A 67 10.36 6.07 -6.42
N LYS A 68 10.30 7.40 -6.32
CA LYS A 68 11.28 8.30 -6.95
C LYS A 68 12.67 8.10 -6.34
N ALA A 69 12.75 7.96 -5.02
CA ALA A 69 14.01 7.74 -4.30
C ALA A 69 14.68 6.41 -4.71
N LEU A 70 13.91 5.34 -4.92
CA LEU A 70 14.42 4.06 -5.42
C LEU A 70 15.01 4.19 -6.84
N VAL A 71 14.31 4.90 -7.74
CA VAL A 71 14.80 5.14 -9.10
C VAL A 71 16.09 5.97 -9.09
N ALA A 72 16.13 7.05 -8.29
CA ALA A 72 17.32 7.88 -8.13
C ALA A 72 18.47 7.11 -7.48
N GLY A 73 18.19 6.27 -6.48
CA GLY A 73 19.16 5.44 -5.79
C GLY A 73 19.85 4.43 -6.72
N ALA A 74 19.12 3.84 -7.68
CA ALA A 74 19.71 2.95 -8.68
C ALA A 74 20.80 3.62 -9.53
N ALA A 75 20.59 4.90 -9.88
CA ALA A 75 21.50 5.69 -10.71
C ALA A 75 22.61 6.40 -9.91
N SER A 76 22.54 6.38 -8.58
CA SER A 76 23.47 7.09 -7.70
C SER A 76 24.46 6.11 -7.06
N ASN A 77 24.29 5.76 -5.78
CA ASN A 77 25.23 4.92 -5.04
C ASN A 77 24.52 3.95 -4.07
N GLN A 78 25.28 2.97 -3.59
CA GLN A 78 24.77 1.89 -2.74
C GLN A 78 24.18 2.38 -1.41
N GLU A 79 24.72 3.46 -0.82
CA GLU A 79 24.21 3.99 0.45
C GLU A 79 22.82 4.61 0.27
N GLN A 80 22.67 5.48 -0.72
CA GLN A 80 21.38 6.09 -1.05
C GLN A 80 20.35 5.05 -1.46
N LEU A 81 20.77 4.04 -2.23
CA LEU A 81 19.91 2.91 -2.57
C LEU A 81 19.45 2.12 -1.33
N ALA A 82 20.36 1.86 -0.38
CA ALA A 82 20.02 1.14 0.84
C ALA A 82 18.95 1.89 1.66
N VAL A 83 19.14 3.20 1.84
CA VAL A 83 18.19 4.06 2.56
C VAL A 83 16.84 4.12 1.84
N ALA A 84 16.83 4.25 0.51
CA ALA A 84 15.60 4.26 -0.27
C ALA A 84 14.81 2.95 -0.14
N ALA A 85 15.49 1.80 -0.21
CA ALA A 85 14.87 0.49 -0.04
C ALA A 85 14.28 0.31 1.37
N GLN A 86 15.00 0.72 2.41
CA GLN A 86 14.52 0.65 3.79
C GLN A 86 13.32 1.56 4.05
N ASN A 87 13.34 2.79 3.52
CA ASN A 87 12.21 3.72 3.62
C ASN A 87 10.96 3.15 2.94
N ALA A 88 11.10 2.63 1.72
CA ALA A 88 9.99 2.02 1.00
C ALA A 88 9.36 0.85 1.78
N VAL A 89 10.17 -0.01 2.42
CA VAL A 89 9.69 -1.10 3.27
C VAL A 89 8.91 -0.57 4.48
N ARG A 90 9.46 0.41 5.19
CA ARG A 90 8.76 1.03 6.32
C ARG A 90 7.42 1.62 5.89
N THR A 91 7.39 2.29 4.75
CA THR A 91 6.18 2.91 4.22
C THR A 91 5.12 1.88 3.83
N ILE A 92 5.48 0.78 3.16
CA ILE A 92 4.52 -0.26 2.77
C ILE A 92 3.98 -1.07 3.95
N VAL A 93 4.78 -1.28 5.01
CA VAL A 93 4.30 -1.86 6.27
C VAL A 93 3.20 -0.97 6.86
N ASN A 94 3.50 0.31 7.04
CA ASN A 94 2.55 1.28 7.60
C ASN A 94 1.28 1.42 6.73
N LEU A 95 1.44 1.40 5.40
CA LEU A 95 0.30 1.46 4.48
C LEU A 95 -0.57 0.20 4.60
N SER A 96 0.04 -0.97 4.67
CA SER A 96 -0.68 -2.25 4.79
C SER A 96 -1.45 -2.30 6.12
N ASP A 97 -0.84 -1.90 7.23
CA ASP A 97 -1.51 -1.86 8.53
C ASP A 97 -2.65 -0.85 8.55
N ALA A 98 -2.44 0.35 8.00
CA ALA A 98 -3.50 1.36 7.90
C ALA A 98 -4.68 0.87 7.05
N VAL A 99 -4.42 0.16 5.96
CA VAL A 99 -5.48 -0.42 5.11
C VAL A 99 -6.19 -1.57 5.79
N LYS A 100 -5.47 -2.48 6.46
CA LYS A 100 -6.10 -3.59 7.23
C LYS A 100 -7.00 -3.05 8.33
N ASN A 101 -6.55 -2.06 9.09
CA ASN A 101 -7.35 -1.42 10.13
C ASN A 101 -8.56 -0.68 9.53
N GLY A 102 -8.36 0.05 8.42
CA GLY A 102 -9.44 0.65 7.64
C GLY A 102 -10.49 -0.37 7.22
N ALA A 103 -10.08 -1.47 6.59
CA ALA A 103 -10.99 -2.53 6.19
C ALA A 103 -11.73 -3.13 7.39
N GLY A 104 -11.04 -3.36 8.50
CA GLY A 104 -11.62 -3.87 9.74
C GLY A 104 -12.66 -2.96 10.40
N SER A 105 -12.57 -1.65 10.19
CA SER A 105 -13.55 -0.68 10.69
C SER A 105 -14.86 -0.67 9.89
N LEU A 106 -14.85 -1.25 8.67
CA LEU A 106 -16.06 -1.41 7.87
C LEU A 106 -16.90 -2.56 8.44
N PRO A 107 -18.23 -2.46 8.40
CA PRO A 107 -19.10 -3.54 8.87
C PRO A 107 -18.90 -4.80 8.01
N SER A 108 -19.03 -5.99 8.60
CA SER A 108 -18.90 -7.28 7.90
C SER A 108 -19.95 -7.49 6.81
N SER A 109 -21.09 -6.79 6.89
CA SER A 109 -22.08 -6.72 5.80
C SER A 109 -21.55 -6.01 4.55
N ASN A 110 -20.44 -5.29 4.66
CA ASN A 110 -19.73 -4.62 3.57
C ASN A 110 -18.40 -5.32 3.23
N SER A 111 -18.40 -6.66 3.25
CA SER A 111 -17.24 -7.50 2.91
C SER A 111 -16.66 -7.18 1.53
N GLU A 112 -17.49 -6.78 0.56
CA GLU A 112 -17.03 -6.36 -0.77
C GLU A 112 -16.09 -5.15 -0.69
N ALA A 113 -16.42 -4.12 0.10
CA ALA A 113 -15.54 -2.97 0.28
C ALA A 113 -14.27 -3.32 1.06
N GLN A 114 -14.36 -4.22 2.05
CA GLN A 114 -13.19 -4.74 2.76
C GLN A 114 -12.23 -5.43 1.79
N VAL A 115 -12.72 -6.39 1.00
CA VAL A 115 -11.93 -7.10 -0.02
C VAL A 115 -11.34 -6.13 -1.02
N LEU A 116 -12.12 -5.18 -1.52
CA LEU A 116 -11.67 -4.21 -2.53
C LEU A 116 -10.48 -3.37 -2.05
N VAL A 117 -10.54 -2.83 -0.83
CA VAL A 117 -9.45 -1.99 -0.31
C VAL A 117 -8.20 -2.81 0.05
N ILE A 118 -8.36 -4.02 0.57
CA ILE A 118 -7.23 -4.90 0.90
C ILE A 118 -6.55 -5.41 -0.39
N HIS A 119 -7.33 -5.77 -1.42
CA HIS A 119 -6.78 -6.15 -2.72
C HIS A 119 -5.98 -5.00 -3.35
N ALA A 120 -6.47 -3.77 -3.23
CA ALA A 120 -5.77 -2.61 -3.77
C ALA A 120 -4.39 -2.39 -3.14
N VAL A 121 -4.24 -2.53 -1.82
CA VAL A 121 -2.91 -2.41 -1.18
C VAL A 121 -2.01 -3.62 -1.48
N ARG A 122 -2.60 -4.80 -1.70
CA ARG A 122 -1.88 -6.00 -2.14
C ARG A 122 -1.26 -5.81 -3.52
N ASP A 123 -1.96 -5.18 -4.45
CA ASP A 123 -1.43 -4.82 -5.77
C ASP A 123 -0.30 -3.78 -5.69
N VAL A 124 -0.42 -2.82 -4.76
CA VAL A 124 0.64 -1.86 -4.45
C VAL A 124 1.88 -2.57 -3.88
N ALA A 125 1.72 -3.52 -2.95
CA ALA A 125 2.83 -4.30 -2.40
C ALA A 125 3.52 -5.16 -3.48
N ALA A 126 2.75 -5.82 -4.34
CA ALA A 126 3.29 -6.58 -5.47
C ALA A 126 4.08 -5.69 -6.44
N SER A 127 3.56 -4.49 -6.74
CA SER A 127 4.23 -3.52 -7.60
C SER A 127 5.51 -2.98 -6.98
N LEU A 128 5.52 -2.78 -5.66
CA LEU A 128 6.72 -2.37 -4.93
C LEU A 128 7.80 -3.46 -4.97
N SER A 129 7.42 -4.73 -4.81
CA SER A 129 8.36 -5.86 -4.94
C SER A 129 9.01 -5.88 -6.33
N ALA A 130 8.20 -5.74 -7.39
CA ALA A 130 8.70 -5.65 -8.76
C ALA A 130 9.60 -4.43 -8.98
N LEU A 131 9.25 -3.28 -8.42
CA LEU A 131 10.07 -2.07 -8.46
C LEU A 131 11.42 -2.28 -7.78
N ILE A 132 11.44 -2.81 -6.54
CA ILE A 132 12.67 -3.10 -5.79
C ILE A 132 13.57 -4.06 -6.58
N GLN A 133 12.97 -5.08 -7.21
CA GLN A 133 13.70 -6.04 -8.03
C GLN A 133 14.30 -5.37 -9.29
N ALA A 134 13.55 -4.49 -9.96
CA ALA A 134 14.05 -3.72 -11.09
C ALA A 134 15.17 -2.74 -10.67
N THR A 135 15.00 -2.07 -9.52
CA THR A 135 16.00 -1.18 -8.92
C THR A 135 17.30 -1.92 -8.63
N LYS A 136 17.23 -3.10 -8.01
CA LYS A 136 18.41 -3.96 -7.76
C LYS A 136 19.12 -4.28 -9.07
N ASN A 137 18.37 -4.69 -10.09
CA ASN A 137 18.93 -5.08 -11.38
C ASN A 137 19.57 -3.90 -12.12
N ALA A 138 19.02 -2.70 -11.97
CA ALA A 138 19.51 -1.46 -12.58
C ALA A 138 20.69 -0.82 -11.84
N SER A 139 20.87 -1.14 -10.55
CA SER A 139 21.90 -0.52 -9.70
C SER A 139 23.31 -0.71 -10.26
N GLY A 140 24.06 0.40 -10.39
CA GLY A 140 25.44 0.39 -10.88
C GLY A 140 25.57 0.21 -12.41
N ARG A 141 24.46 0.20 -13.15
CA ARG A 141 24.47 0.15 -14.62
C ARG A 141 24.47 1.54 -15.24
N SER A 142 24.87 1.62 -16.50
CA SER A 142 24.79 2.85 -17.29
C SER A 142 23.34 3.29 -17.51
N LEU A 143 23.10 4.60 -17.64
CA LEU A 143 21.77 5.17 -17.88
C LEU A 143 21.10 4.68 -19.17
N HIS A 144 21.88 4.17 -20.13
CA HIS A 144 21.39 3.62 -21.40
C HIS A 144 21.17 2.09 -21.36
N ASP A 145 21.46 1.43 -20.23
CA ASP A 145 21.24 -0.01 -20.09
C ASP A 145 19.72 -0.32 -20.11
N PRO A 146 19.26 -1.37 -20.82
CA PRO A 146 17.85 -1.77 -20.85
C PRO A 146 17.21 -1.96 -19.46
N ALA A 147 17.98 -2.33 -18.43
CA ALA A 147 17.51 -2.46 -17.05
C ALA A 147 16.97 -1.12 -16.50
N MET A 148 17.53 0.02 -16.92
CA MET A 148 17.01 1.35 -16.56
C MET A 148 15.64 1.62 -17.21
N GLY A 149 15.38 1.06 -18.39
CA GLY A 149 14.06 1.07 -19.02
C GLY A 149 13.04 0.29 -18.20
N HIS A 150 13.37 -0.94 -17.80
CA HIS A 150 12.50 -1.75 -16.95
C HIS A 150 12.22 -1.10 -15.59
N LEU A 151 13.22 -0.44 -14.99
CA LEU A 151 13.04 0.32 -13.76
C LEU A 151 12.02 1.46 -13.92
N LYS A 152 12.07 2.20 -15.03
CA LYS A 152 11.10 3.28 -15.30
C LYS A 152 9.68 2.74 -15.46
N GLU A 153 9.50 1.65 -16.18
CA GLU A 153 8.18 1.02 -16.33
C GLU A 153 7.65 0.46 -15.01
N ALA A 154 8.49 -0.18 -14.20
CA ALA A 154 8.10 -0.65 -12.87
C ALA A 154 7.67 0.51 -11.95
N ALA A 155 8.39 1.63 -11.99
CA ALA A 155 8.03 2.83 -11.24
C ALA A 155 6.70 3.43 -11.69
N LYS A 156 6.43 3.45 -13.01
CA LYS A 156 5.15 3.90 -13.56
C LYS A 156 3.99 3.01 -13.11
N THR A 157 4.14 1.69 -13.18
CA THR A 157 3.15 0.74 -12.67
C THR A 157 2.90 0.95 -11.18
N MET A 158 3.96 1.16 -10.39
CA MET A 158 3.85 1.44 -8.96
C MET A 158 2.99 2.68 -8.67
N VAL A 159 3.29 3.81 -9.31
CA VAL A 159 2.53 5.06 -9.15
C VAL A 159 1.07 4.89 -9.62
N SER A 160 0.86 4.14 -10.71
CA SER A 160 -0.49 3.82 -11.20
C SER A 160 -1.30 3.06 -10.15
N ASN A 161 -0.72 2.02 -9.54
CA ASN A 161 -1.40 1.22 -8.52
C ASN A 161 -1.65 2.00 -7.23
N VAL A 162 -0.73 2.89 -6.83
CA VAL A 162 -1.00 3.82 -5.72
C VAL A 162 -2.17 4.75 -6.04
N THR A 163 -2.25 5.25 -7.28
CA THR A 163 -3.37 6.09 -7.71
C THR A 163 -4.69 5.33 -7.70
N SER A 164 -4.70 4.07 -8.13
CA SER A 164 -5.86 3.18 -8.06
C SER A 164 -6.32 2.93 -6.61
N LEU A 165 -5.38 2.68 -5.70
CA LEU A 165 -5.67 2.56 -4.26
C LEU A 165 -6.37 3.81 -3.72
N LEU A 166 -5.85 5.01 -4.03
CA LEU A 166 -6.45 6.26 -3.58
C LEU A 166 -7.88 6.46 -4.12
N LYS A 167 -8.14 6.06 -5.36
CA LYS A 167 -9.50 6.08 -5.94
C LYS A 167 -10.43 5.12 -5.21
N ILE A 168 -9.98 3.90 -4.92
CA ILE A 168 -10.76 2.90 -4.20
C ILE A 168 -11.09 3.36 -2.79
N VAL A 169 -10.12 3.91 -2.05
CA VAL A 169 -10.33 4.46 -0.71
C VAL A 169 -11.41 5.56 -0.73
N LYS A 170 -11.37 6.43 -1.75
CA LYS A 170 -12.41 7.45 -1.93
C LYS A 170 -13.78 6.85 -2.22
N THR A 171 -13.86 5.84 -3.10
CA THR A 171 -15.13 5.14 -3.39
C THR A 171 -15.72 4.48 -2.14
N VAL A 172 -14.88 3.88 -1.30
CA VAL A 172 -15.32 3.26 -0.03
C VAL A 172 -15.83 4.32 0.95
N GLU A 173 -15.13 5.46 1.07
CA GLU A 173 -15.57 6.61 1.87
C GLU A 173 -16.94 7.13 1.41
N ASP A 174 -17.10 7.38 0.11
CA ASP A 174 -18.33 7.94 -0.45
C ASP A 174 -19.53 7.00 -0.18
N LYS A 175 -19.33 5.68 -0.30
CA LYS A 175 -20.35 4.66 0.03
C LYS A 175 -20.69 4.65 1.53
N ALA A 176 -19.69 4.73 2.41
CA ALA A 176 -19.92 4.77 3.86
C ALA A 176 -20.75 6.00 4.25
N GLN A 177 -20.41 7.17 3.73
CA GLN A 177 -21.16 8.42 3.98
C GLN A 177 -22.57 8.39 3.37
N GLN A 178 -22.77 7.71 2.23
CA GLN A 178 -24.10 7.52 1.65
C GLN A 178 -25.01 6.69 2.57
N GLY A 179 -24.47 5.63 3.19
CA GLY A 179 -25.20 4.81 4.15
C GLY A 179 -25.67 5.61 5.38
N THR A 180 -24.78 6.43 5.94
CA THR A 180 -25.13 7.31 7.07
C THR A 180 -26.26 8.28 6.72
N ARG A 181 -26.18 8.96 5.58
CA ARG A 181 -27.21 9.90 5.12
C ARG A 181 -28.56 9.23 4.86
N ALA A 182 -28.56 8.01 4.31
CA ALA A 182 -29.78 7.25 4.07
C ALA A 182 -30.47 6.86 5.38
N LEU A 183 -29.69 6.50 6.41
CA LEU A 183 -30.21 6.19 7.74
C LEU A 183 -30.81 7.43 8.42
N GLU A 184 -30.14 8.58 8.35
CA GLU A 184 -30.64 9.86 8.89
C GLU A 184 -31.98 10.23 8.23
N ALA A 185 -32.08 10.15 6.90
CA ALA A 185 -33.32 10.42 6.18
C ALA A 185 -34.47 9.47 6.56
N ALA A 186 -34.16 8.19 6.82
CA ALA A 186 -35.15 7.22 7.28
C ALA A 186 -35.66 7.52 8.70
N ILE A 187 -34.78 7.95 9.60
CA ILE A 187 -35.13 8.38 10.96
C ILE A 187 -36.05 9.61 10.90
N ASP A 188 -35.70 10.60 10.08
CA ASP A 188 -36.51 11.81 9.90
C ASP A 188 -37.90 11.50 9.34
N ALA A 189 -37.99 10.60 8.36
CA ALA A 189 -39.27 10.16 7.79
C ALA A 189 -40.16 9.48 8.84
N ILE A 190 -39.60 8.60 9.68
CA ILE A 190 -40.33 7.99 10.80
C ILE A 190 -40.79 9.05 11.80
N GLY A 191 -39.92 10.03 12.10
CA GLY A 191 -40.25 11.13 13.02
C GLY A 191 -41.36 12.06 12.50
N ILE A 192 -41.53 12.17 11.18
CA ILE A 192 -42.66 12.88 10.56
C ILE A 192 -43.95 12.07 10.72
N GLU A 193 -43.92 10.76 10.45
CA GLU A 193 -45.12 9.91 10.49
C GLU A 193 -45.68 9.70 11.92
N ILE A 194 -44.84 9.86 12.95
CA ILE A 194 -45.23 9.75 14.36
C ILE A 194 -45.84 11.05 14.91
N LYS A 195 -45.73 12.18 14.19
CA LYS A 195 -46.29 13.47 14.59
C LYS A 195 -47.69 13.70 14.02
#